data_AF-B9KCZ9-F1
#
_entry.id   AF-B9KCZ9-F1
#
_cell.length_a   1.000
_cell.length_b   1.000
_cell.length_c   1.000
_cell.angle_alpha   90.00
_cell.angle_beta   90.00
_cell.angle_gamma   90.00
#
_symmetry.space_group_name_H-M   'P 1'
#
loop_
_entity.id
_entity.type
_entity.pdbx_description
1 polymer ?
#
loop_
_entity_poly.entity_id
_entity_poly.type
_entity_poly.pdbx_seq_one_letter_code
_entity_poly.pdbx_strand_id
1 'polypeptide(L)'
;MNNSLFIFLIIALVVVIILGILLVLFFTHKDKNSNKSNITKTQKISNIEDFISKANNAKNSQEIQALILQFLNSQKLGSNPKDSATKRKLDFISAISANANATPKNISFLNNELKKRYKALKKEIDAYEQIGLAKRKMRQS
;
A
#
# COMPACT_ATOMS: atom_id res chain seq x y z
N MET A 1 46.95 -41.37 -24.77
CA MET A 1 45.93 -40.92 -23.79
C MET A 1 44.90 -40.15 -24.59
N ASN A 2 43.64 -40.59 -24.60
CA ASN A 2 42.67 -40.17 -25.61
C ASN A 2 42.09 -38.80 -25.25
N ASN A 3 42.74 -37.73 -25.70
CA ASN A 3 42.30 -36.35 -25.50
C ASN A 3 40.83 -36.14 -25.95
N SER A 4 40.37 -36.92 -26.93
CA SER A 4 38.97 -36.94 -27.37
C SER A 4 37.97 -37.35 -26.27
N LEU A 5 38.32 -38.33 -25.43
CA LEU A 5 37.45 -38.74 -24.30
C LEU A 5 37.40 -37.66 -23.21
N PHE A 6 38.54 -36.99 -22.95
CA PHE A 6 38.58 -35.87 -22.00
C PHE A 6 37.76 -34.67 -22.48
N ILE A 7 37.84 -34.32 -23.76
CA ILE A 7 37.06 -33.24 -24.36
C ILE A 7 35.55 -33.56 -24.30
N PHE A 8 35.16 -34.80 -24.61
CA PHE A 8 33.77 -35.23 -24.53
C PHE A 8 33.23 -35.14 -23.09
N LEU A 9 34.03 -35.52 -22.09
CA LEU A 9 33.65 -35.46 -20.68
C LEU A 9 33.46 -34.01 -20.21
N ILE A 10 34.34 -33.08 -20.65
CA ILE A 10 34.21 -31.65 -20.34
C ILE A 10 32.93 -31.07 -20.96
N ILE A 11 32.63 -31.40 -22.22
CA ILE A 11 31.42 -30.92 -22.91
C ILE A 11 30.16 -31.46 -22.21
N ALA A 12 30.14 -32.74 -21.84
CA ALA A 12 29.03 -33.34 -21.12
C ALA A 12 28.79 -32.67 -19.76
N LEU A 13 29.86 -32.33 -19.02
CA LEU A 13 29.76 -31.63 -17.74
C LEU A 13 29.13 -30.23 -17.89
N VAL A 14 29.56 -29.48 -18.90
CA VAL A 14 29.02 -28.13 -19.17
C VAL A 14 27.53 -28.17 -19.49
N VAL A 15 27.08 -29.15 -20.29
CA VAL A 15 25.66 -29.32 -20.62
C VAL A 15 24.81 -29.63 -19.38
N VAL A 16 25.31 -30.46 -18.47
CA VAL A 16 24.60 -30.78 -17.21
C VAL A 16 24.47 -29.55 -16.31
N ILE A 17 25.49 -28.71 -16.23
CA ILE A 17 25.45 -27.46 -15.44
C ILE A 17 24.40 -26.50 -16.01
N ILE A 18 24.36 -26.33 -17.33
CA ILE A 18 23.38 -25.45 -18.00
C ILE A 18 21.95 -25.94 -17.75
N LEU A 19 21.71 -27.25 -17.87
CA LEU A 19 20.39 -27.84 -17.57
C LEU A 19 20.00 -27.67 -16.09
N GLY A 20 20.95 -27.82 -15.17
CA GLY A 20 20.73 -27.58 -13.74
C GLY A 20 20.31 -26.14 -13.44
N ILE A 21 20.96 -25.15 -14.05
CA ILE A 21 20.62 -23.73 -13.89
C ILE A 21 19.23 -23.43 -14.47
N LEU A 22 18.90 -24.00 -15.63
CA LEU A 22 17.57 -23.85 -16.25
C LEU A 22 16.46 -24.45 -15.37
N LEU A 23 16.69 -25.61 -14.75
CA LEU A 23 15.75 -26.22 -13.81
C LEU A 23 15.57 -25.35 -12.56
N VAL A 24 16.66 -24.84 -11.97
CA VAL A 24 16.57 -23.95 -10.81
C VAL A 24 15.80 -22.67 -11.15
N LEU A 25 16.07 -22.04 -12.30
CA LEU A 25 15.31 -20.86 -12.75
C LEU A 25 13.83 -21.17 -13.00
N PHE A 26 13.51 -22.32 -13.62
CA PHE A 26 12.14 -22.73 -13.87
C PHE A 26 11.36 -23.02 -12.57
N PHE A 27 12.00 -23.68 -11.59
CA PHE A 27 11.36 -23.95 -10.29
C PHE A 27 11.35 -22.74 -9.34
N THR A 28 12.21 -21.73 -9.55
CA THR A 28 12.27 -20.51 -8.73
C THR A 28 11.21 -19.47 -9.12
N HIS A 29 10.46 -19.68 -10.21
CA HIS A 29 9.25 -18.93 -10.54
C HIS A 29 7.96 -19.50 -9.91
N LYS A 30 8.07 -20.21 -8.77
CA LYS A 30 6.90 -20.46 -7.93
C LYS A 30 6.64 -19.25 -7.06
N ASP A 31 5.83 -18.35 -7.59
CA ASP A 31 5.21 -17.26 -6.85
C ASP A 31 4.76 -17.73 -5.48
N LYS A 32 5.14 -16.93 -4.49
CA LYS A 32 4.70 -17.03 -3.10
C LYS A 32 3.22 -17.36 -3.06
N ASN A 33 2.88 -18.37 -2.25
CA ASN A 33 1.55 -18.59 -1.71
C ASN A 33 0.92 -17.25 -1.30
N SER A 34 0.11 -16.67 -2.19
CA SER A 34 -0.94 -15.76 -1.80
C SER A 34 -2.17 -16.62 -1.71
N ASN A 35 -2.51 -16.98 -0.48
CA ASN A 35 -3.83 -17.46 -0.13
C ASN A 35 -4.85 -16.64 -0.91
N LYS A 36 -5.63 -17.33 -1.73
CA LYS A 36 -6.74 -16.80 -2.51
C LYS A 36 -7.85 -16.41 -1.53
N SER A 37 -7.58 -15.42 -0.68
CA SER A 37 -8.62 -14.64 -0.04
C SER A 37 -9.27 -13.87 -1.16
N ASN A 38 -10.60 -14.00 -1.26
CA ASN A 38 -11.44 -13.35 -2.23
C ASN A 38 -11.01 -11.89 -2.43
N ILE A 39 -10.27 -11.64 -3.51
CA ILE A 39 -10.09 -10.29 -4.03
C ILE A 39 -11.45 -9.94 -4.59
N THR A 40 -12.31 -9.40 -3.71
CA THR A 40 -13.38 -8.52 -4.10
C THR A 40 -12.78 -7.56 -5.12
N LYS A 41 -13.26 -7.61 -6.37
CA LYS A 41 -12.84 -6.70 -7.44
C LYS A 41 -12.64 -5.31 -6.83
N THR A 42 -11.39 -4.88 -6.69
CA THR A 42 -11.08 -3.60 -6.07
C THR A 42 -11.53 -2.54 -7.05
N GLN A 43 -12.80 -2.16 -6.95
CA GLN A 43 -13.41 -1.11 -7.73
C GLN A 43 -12.53 0.12 -7.54
N LYS A 44 -11.87 0.57 -8.61
CA LYS A 44 -10.94 1.70 -8.60
C LYS A 44 -11.69 2.92 -8.07
N ILE A 45 -11.40 3.31 -6.84
CA ILE A 45 -12.02 4.48 -6.21
C ILE A 45 -11.35 5.71 -6.81
N SER A 46 -12.09 6.53 -7.53
CA SER A 46 -11.61 7.81 -8.06
C SER A 46 -12.12 9.00 -7.27
N ASN A 47 -13.31 8.89 -6.67
CA ASN A 47 -13.97 9.98 -5.98
C ASN A 47 -13.52 10.09 -4.52
N ILE A 48 -13.25 11.32 -4.06
CA ILE A 48 -12.92 11.62 -2.67
C ILE A 48 -14.04 11.22 -1.69
N GLU A 49 -15.30 11.37 -2.11
CA GLU A 49 -16.44 11.03 -1.26
C GLU A 49 -16.51 9.53 -0.95
N ASP A 50 -16.18 8.70 -1.94
CA ASP A 50 -16.09 7.25 -1.77
C ASP A 50 -14.95 6.87 -0.83
N PHE A 51 -13.81 7.57 -0.90
CA PHE A 51 -12.70 7.38 0.03
C PHE A 51 -13.11 7.69 1.46
N ILE A 52 -13.80 8.82 1.70
CA ILE A 52 -14.27 9.21 3.02
C ILE A 52 -15.31 8.20 3.54
N SER A 53 -16.29 7.83 2.70
CA SER A 53 -17.31 6.85 3.05
C SER A 53 -16.70 5.50 3.42
N LYS A 54 -15.76 4.99 2.61
CA LYS A 54 -15.05 3.74 2.90
C LYS A 54 -14.16 3.84 4.13
N ALA A 55 -13.51 4.98 4.37
CA ALA A 55 -12.72 5.21 5.56
C ALA A 55 -13.57 5.14 6.83
N ASN A 56 -14.79 5.70 6.80
CA ASN A 56 -15.72 5.64 7.93
C ASN A 56 -16.27 4.23 8.20
N ASN A 57 -16.40 3.40 7.16
CA ASN A 57 -17.05 2.08 7.23
C ASN A 57 -16.07 0.90 7.24
N ALA A 58 -14.77 1.15 7.10
CA ALA A 58 -13.77 0.09 7.08
C ALA A 58 -13.77 -0.71 8.38
N LYS A 59 -13.79 -2.04 8.26
CA LYS A 59 -14.09 -2.96 9.36
C LYS A 59 -12.84 -3.49 10.06
N ASN A 60 -11.66 -3.35 9.45
CA ASN A 60 -10.41 -3.83 10.01
C ASN A 60 -9.22 -2.96 9.54
N SER A 61 -8.08 -3.15 10.21
CA SER A 61 -6.86 -2.39 9.95
C SER A 61 -6.29 -2.62 8.53
N GLN A 62 -6.49 -3.81 7.96
CA GLN A 62 -5.98 -4.20 6.65
C GLN A 62 -6.74 -3.46 5.53
N GLU A 63 -8.07 -3.37 5.63
CA GLU A 63 -8.91 -2.58 4.74
C GLU A 63 -8.51 -1.10 4.77
N ILE A 64 -8.27 -0.56 5.96
CA ILE A 64 -7.81 0.83 6.14
C ILE A 64 -6.45 1.04 5.47
N GLN A 65 -5.51 0.12 5.67
CA GLN A 65 -4.20 0.21 5.03
C GLN A 65 -4.29 0.16 3.50
N ALA A 66 -5.11 -0.74 2.95
CA ALA A 66 -5.34 -0.82 1.51
C ALA A 66 -5.98 0.48 0.97
N LEU A 67 -6.91 1.06 1.70
CA LEU A 67 -7.56 2.31 1.35
C LEU A 67 -6.58 3.50 1.36
N ILE A 68 -5.70 3.58 2.37
CA ILE A 68 -4.63 4.58 2.45
C ILE A 68 -3.73 4.49 1.21
N LEU A 69 -3.28 3.28 0.84
CA LEU A 69 -2.42 3.10 -0.33
C LEU A 69 -3.12 3.53 -1.63
N GLN A 70 -4.40 3.20 -1.80
CA GLN A 70 -5.17 3.65 -2.96
C GLN A 70 -5.32 5.18 -3.00
N PHE A 71 -5.56 5.81 -1.85
CA PHE A 71 -5.65 7.27 -1.74
C PHE A 71 -4.33 7.93 -2.12
N LEU A 72 -3.22 7.50 -1.52
CA LEU A 72 -1.89 8.04 -1.78
C LEU A 72 -1.45 7.91 -3.24
N ASN A 73 -1.94 6.89 -3.95
CA ASN A 73 -1.58 6.65 -5.35
C ASN A 73 -2.50 7.36 -6.35
N SER A 74 -3.72 7.76 -5.96
CA SER A 74 -4.72 8.32 -6.87
C SER A 74 -5.06 9.79 -6.60
N GLN A 75 -4.95 10.24 -5.35
CA GLN A 75 -5.37 11.57 -4.93
C GLN A 75 -4.17 12.50 -4.73
N LYS A 76 -4.20 13.65 -5.41
CA LYS A 76 -3.25 14.74 -5.19
C LYS A 76 -3.87 15.84 -4.36
N LEU A 77 -3.20 16.32 -3.32
CA LEU A 77 -3.67 17.48 -2.54
C LEU A 77 -3.25 18.77 -3.27
N GLY A 78 -4.13 19.78 -3.25
CA GLY A 78 -3.77 21.13 -3.71
C GLY A 78 -2.82 21.81 -2.72
N SER A 79 -2.23 22.94 -3.11
CA SER A 79 -1.33 23.71 -2.23
C SER A 79 -2.07 24.64 -1.27
N ASN A 80 -3.31 25.02 -1.60
CA ASN A 80 -4.11 25.94 -0.80
C ASN A 80 -5.03 25.16 0.16
N PRO A 81 -4.85 25.25 1.48
CA PRO A 81 -5.70 24.53 2.43
C PRO A 81 -7.15 25.03 2.50
N LYS A 82 -7.41 26.26 2.03
CA LYS A 82 -8.75 26.86 2.02
C LYS A 82 -9.59 26.43 0.81
N ASP A 83 -8.96 25.82 -0.19
CA ASP A 83 -9.65 25.29 -1.36
C ASP A 83 -10.56 24.12 -0.97
N SER A 84 -11.77 24.08 -1.54
CA SER A 84 -12.78 23.09 -1.17
C SER A 84 -12.33 21.67 -1.50
N ALA A 85 -11.69 21.45 -2.65
CA ALA A 85 -11.21 20.12 -3.06
C ALA A 85 -10.07 19.64 -2.16
N THR A 86 -9.18 20.54 -1.75
CA THR A 86 -8.10 20.26 -0.79
C THR A 86 -8.68 19.95 0.58
N LYS A 87 -9.66 20.73 1.04
CA LYS A 87 -10.37 20.49 2.30
C LYS A 87 -11.03 19.11 2.36
N ARG A 88 -11.70 18.68 1.29
CA ARG A 88 -12.28 17.32 1.19
C ARG A 88 -11.22 16.23 1.27
N LYS A 89 -10.05 16.44 0.67
CA LYS A 89 -8.93 15.48 0.79
C LYS A 89 -8.34 15.44 2.19
N LEU A 90 -8.35 16.55 2.92
CA LEU A 90 -7.98 16.58 4.33
C LEU A 90 -9.06 15.90 5.20
N ASP A 91 -10.35 16.00 4.84
CA ASP A 91 -11.44 15.27 5.53
C ASP A 91 -11.22 13.75 5.52
N PHE A 92 -10.56 13.20 4.49
CA PHE A 92 -10.16 11.79 4.48
C PHE A 92 -9.19 11.44 5.62
N ILE A 93 -8.24 12.32 5.95
CA ILE A 93 -7.31 12.13 7.07
C ILE A 93 -8.08 12.07 8.39
N SER A 94 -9.05 12.98 8.55
CA SER A 94 -9.94 12.99 9.72
C SER A 94 -10.78 11.71 9.78
N ALA A 95 -11.32 11.24 8.64
CA ALA A 95 -12.11 10.02 8.57
C ALA A 95 -11.31 8.76 8.95
N ILE A 96 -10.08 8.62 8.45
CA ILE A 96 -9.17 7.54 8.84
C ILE A 96 -8.88 7.58 10.34
N SER A 97 -8.54 8.76 10.86
CA SER A 97 -8.20 8.92 12.28
C SER A 97 -9.40 8.73 13.21
N ALA A 98 -10.61 9.01 12.73
CA ALA A 98 -11.87 8.81 13.45
C ALA A 98 -12.35 7.34 13.47
N ASN A 99 -11.83 6.48 12.59
CA ASN A 99 -12.24 5.08 12.54
C ASN A 99 -11.62 4.30 13.72
N ALA A 100 -12.46 3.60 14.49
CA ALA A 100 -12.04 2.79 15.64
C ALA A 100 -11.09 1.64 15.26
N ASN A 101 -11.18 1.13 14.04
CA ASN A 101 -10.34 0.06 13.52
C ASN A 101 -8.98 0.58 12.99
N ALA A 102 -8.79 1.90 12.90
CA ALA A 102 -7.52 2.49 12.50
C ALA A 102 -6.51 2.35 13.64
N THR A 103 -5.38 1.69 13.35
CA THR A 103 -4.27 1.58 14.30
C THR A 103 -3.42 2.86 14.27
N PRO A 104 -2.64 3.13 15.33
CA PRO A 104 -1.67 4.24 15.32
C PRO A 104 -0.67 4.15 14.15
N LYS A 105 -0.32 2.93 13.73
CA LYS A 105 0.54 2.69 12.56
C LYS A 105 -0.12 3.17 11.27
N ASN A 106 -1.40 2.90 11.06
CA ASN A 106 -2.12 3.35 9.87
C ASN A 106 -2.17 4.90 9.81
N ILE A 107 -2.50 5.54 10.93
CA ILE A 107 -2.63 7.01 11.02
C ILE A 107 -1.27 7.67 10.78
N SER A 108 -0.23 7.24 11.50
CA SER A 108 1.12 7.79 11.34
C SER A 108 1.70 7.54 9.95
N PHE A 109 1.45 6.37 9.34
CA PHE A 109 1.87 6.08 7.97
C PHE A 109 1.25 7.06 6.96
N LEU A 110 -0.07 7.24 7.00
CA LEU A 110 -0.77 8.20 6.13
C LEU A 110 -0.19 9.61 6.29
N ASN A 111 -0.06 10.08 7.54
CA ASN A 111 0.36 11.45 7.81
C ASN A 111 1.82 11.69 7.42
N ASN A 112 2.70 10.74 7.68
CA ASN A 112 4.10 10.84 7.28
C ASN A 112 4.24 10.88 5.75
N GLU A 113 3.52 10.04 5.03
CA GLU A 113 3.54 10.04 3.56
C GLU A 113 3.00 11.35 2.97
N LEU A 114 1.90 11.88 3.52
CA LEU A 114 1.37 13.17 3.08
C LEU A 114 2.30 14.33 3.41
N LYS A 115 2.87 14.38 4.62
CA LYS A 115 3.78 15.47 5.04
C LYS A 115 5.10 15.48 4.27
N LYS A 116 5.56 14.32 3.78
CA LYS A 116 6.71 14.23 2.86
C LYS A 116 6.40 14.90 1.52
N ARG A 117 5.21 14.65 0.97
CA ARG A 117 4.77 15.12 -0.37
C ARG A 117 4.28 16.57 -0.35
N TYR A 118 3.60 17.00 0.71
CA TYR A 118 2.89 18.28 0.80
C TYR A 118 3.37 19.11 2.00
N LYS A 119 4.62 19.58 1.95
CA LYS A 119 5.27 20.29 3.06
C LYS A 119 4.50 21.54 3.53
N ALA A 120 3.80 22.22 2.63
CA ALA A 120 2.99 23.41 2.94
C ALA A 120 1.75 23.10 3.79
N LEU A 121 1.27 21.84 3.78
CA LEU A 121 0.04 21.42 4.45
C LEU A 121 0.31 20.69 5.78
N LYS A 122 1.54 20.73 6.31
CA LYS A 122 1.90 19.95 7.50
C LYS A 122 0.98 20.25 8.68
N LYS A 123 0.71 21.53 8.92
CA LYS A 123 -0.14 21.99 10.04
C LYS A 123 -1.58 21.52 9.87
N GLU A 124 -2.08 21.52 8.65
CA GLU A 124 -3.44 21.10 8.32
C GLU A 124 -3.59 19.59 8.42
N ILE A 125 -2.59 18.82 7.95
CA ILE A 125 -2.57 17.37 8.15
C ILE A 125 -2.62 17.03 9.63
N ASP A 126 -1.82 17.71 10.46
CA ASP A 126 -1.84 17.57 11.92
C ASP A 126 -3.20 17.94 12.52
N ALA A 127 -3.76 19.09 12.12
CA ALA A 127 -5.07 19.53 12.62
C ALA A 127 -6.18 18.51 12.28
N TYR A 128 -6.21 17.98 11.06
CA TYR A 128 -7.22 17.02 10.63
C TYR A 128 -7.06 15.65 11.28
N GLU A 129 -5.83 15.22 11.57
CA GLU A 129 -5.57 14.07 12.44
C GLU A 129 -6.24 14.28 13.81
N GLN A 130 -5.94 15.41 14.47
CA GLN A 130 -6.48 15.71 15.80
C GLN A 130 -8.01 15.81 15.80
N ILE A 131 -8.61 16.41 14.76
CA ILE A 131 -10.06 16.43 14.59
C ILE A 131 -10.63 15.01 14.52
N GLY A 132 -9.98 14.11 13.77
CA GLY A 132 -10.42 12.72 13.68
C GLY A 132 -10.28 11.97 15.00
N LEU A 133 -9.15 12.13 15.69
CA LEU A 133 -8.92 11.53 17.02
C LEU A 133 -9.91 12.05 18.06
N ALA A 134 -10.25 13.34 18.03
CA ALA A 134 -11.27 13.92 18.90
C ALA A 134 -12.66 13.31 18.63
N LYS A 135 -13.06 13.18 17.35
CA LYS A 135 -14.30 12.50 16.96
C LYS A 135 -14.34 11.06 17.43
N ARG A 136 -13.21 10.34 17.35
CA ARG A 136 -13.10 8.96 17.86
C ARG A 136 -13.35 8.90 19.35
N LYS A 137 -12.72 9.80 20.13
CA LYS A 137 -12.93 9.89 21.59
C LYS A 137 -14.40 10.13 21.94
N MET A 138 -15.06 11.06 21.24
CA MET A 138 -16.49 11.37 21.46
C MET A 138 -17.44 10.21 21.13
N ARG A 139 -17.05 9.29 20.25
CA ARG A 139 -17.85 8.08 19.93
C ARG A 139 -17.68 6.94 20.93
N GLN A 140 -16.62 7.02 21.74
CA GLN A 140 -16.24 5.99 22.70
C GLN A 140 -16.53 6.41 24.15
N SER A 141 -16.85 7.68 24.38
CA SER A 141 -17.41 8.21 25.64
C SER A 141 -18.90 7.93 25.72
#